data_AF-A0A9X8UI34-F1
#
_entry.id   AF-A0A9X8UI34-F1
#
_cell.length_a   1.000
_cell.length_b   1.000
_cell.length_c   1.000
_cell.angle_alpha   90.00
_cell.angle_beta   90.00
_cell.angle_gamma   90.00
#
_symmetry.space_group_name_H-M   'P 1'
#
loop_
_entity.id
_entity.type
_entity.pdbx_description
1 polymer ?
#
loop_
_entity_poly.entity_id
_entity_poly.type
_entity_poly.pdbx_seq_one_letter_code
_entity_poly.pdbx_strand_id
1 'polypeptide(L)'
;MTGRAVRPRRLLAASLTAGMFLLTASAGAAQSGVTVTVQDNYQADYGVTIPFTRSPRTTDYTFSLYEGGSAAGAPAVSAKVEMTAAQGDVYLPLAYDITGPQSYTLKIEARPLPDRIGTDMAAAREFPFTTKPTCGCAAGTAGAFYRGSGSAADPFYVGSQQQLAHVGAHGTANIYQDRDIALSGNWTPIASFSGTYDGGGHKITGLKVNEADTGGLFSRLEGATVQNLALESVTVKGNTVAASLAAHAENNSFISNCCATGRVEDQGDFIWPERGGLIGHLSQSTIENCYFAGVVSSSYGTTADVRWIGGIAAVARNRCTIRQTWNLTEYQVSASNDGSAERMSGGVAGDISLQDSQNNFFPGSITSSANYWGASGTGGPTHGIANTSNNPTADNFSDDGCTQIFSFSSLPAGFDPSVWGMGTVTVPTLSGGSKTVAAPVLKVFQP
;
A
#
# COMPACT_ATOMS: atom_id res chain seq x y z
N MET A 1 -61.62 42.84 -23.90
CA MET A 1 -60.22 42.36 -23.95
C MET A 1 -60.07 41.27 -22.91
N THR A 2 -60.27 40.01 -23.31
CA THR A 2 -60.09 38.85 -22.44
C THR A 2 -58.60 38.62 -22.21
N GLY A 3 -58.13 38.97 -21.01
CA GLY A 3 -56.76 38.70 -20.58
C GLY A 3 -56.50 37.19 -20.58
N ARG A 4 -55.78 36.72 -21.59
CA ARG A 4 -55.32 35.33 -21.66
C ARG A 4 -54.27 35.16 -20.56
N ALA A 5 -54.66 34.58 -19.43
CA ALA A 5 -53.73 34.22 -18.37
C ALA A 5 -52.64 33.30 -18.97
N VAL A 6 -51.44 33.83 -19.15
CA VAL A 6 -50.28 33.07 -19.58
C VAL A 6 -49.95 32.14 -18.43
N ARG A 7 -50.34 30.86 -18.55
CA ARG A 7 -49.92 29.84 -17.59
C ARG A 7 -48.39 29.74 -17.66
N PRO A 8 -47.67 29.93 -16.54
CA PRO A 8 -46.21 29.84 -16.53
C PRO A 8 -45.77 28.45 -17.00
N ARG A 9 -44.71 28.39 -17.81
CA ARG A 9 -44.19 27.13 -18.36
C ARG A 9 -43.14 26.58 -17.40
N ARG A 10 -43.20 25.27 -17.11
CA ARG A 10 -42.13 24.60 -16.37
C ARG A 10 -40.85 24.63 -17.20
N LEU A 11 -39.74 25.04 -16.58
CA LEU A 11 -38.42 24.91 -17.19
C LEU A 11 -38.13 23.43 -17.48
N LEU A 12 -37.41 23.17 -18.56
CA LEU A 12 -36.67 21.90 -18.66
C LEU A 12 -35.39 22.08 -17.85
N ALA A 13 -35.18 21.20 -16.87
CA ALA A 13 -33.92 21.10 -16.12
C ALA A 13 -32.74 20.57 -16.96
N ALA A 14 -32.91 20.55 -18.31
CA ALA A 14 -32.02 20.01 -19.30
C ALA A 14 -31.94 18.47 -19.35
N SER A 15 -31.02 17.96 -20.17
CA SER A 15 -30.80 16.54 -20.45
C SER A 15 -29.36 16.14 -20.11
N LEU A 16 -29.19 15.05 -19.38
CA LEU A 16 -27.91 14.35 -19.33
C LEU A 16 -27.76 13.48 -20.58
N THR A 17 -26.62 13.58 -21.26
CA THR A 17 -26.15 12.54 -22.18
C THR A 17 -25.81 11.30 -21.35
N ALA A 18 -26.19 10.13 -21.86
CA ALA A 18 -26.31 8.89 -21.09
C ALA A 18 -25.11 8.56 -20.17
N GLY A 19 -25.37 8.53 -18.86
CA GLY A 19 -24.97 7.43 -17.96
C GLY A 19 -23.54 7.37 -17.40
N MET A 20 -22.71 8.40 -17.56
CA MET A 20 -21.31 8.34 -17.11
C MET A 20 -20.95 9.50 -16.17
N PHE A 21 -21.19 9.28 -14.87
CA PHE A 21 -20.51 10.04 -13.81
C PHE A 21 -19.07 9.54 -13.76
N LEU A 22 -18.12 10.46 -13.95
CA LEU A 22 -16.69 10.16 -13.86
C LEU A 22 -16.20 10.58 -12.48
N LEU A 23 -15.60 9.64 -11.75
CA LEU A 23 -14.97 9.91 -10.47
C LEU A 23 -13.56 10.45 -10.73
N THR A 24 -13.26 11.63 -10.19
CA THR A 24 -11.97 12.31 -10.42
C THR A 24 -11.41 12.87 -9.13
N ALA A 25 -10.08 12.88 -9.03
CA ALA A 25 -9.33 13.29 -7.84
C ALA A 25 -9.32 14.79 -7.58
N SER A 26 -9.73 15.62 -8.54
CA SER A 26 -9.79 17.06 -8.36
C SER A 26 -10.69 17.70 -9.40
N ALA A 27 -11.19 18.90 -9.11
CA ALA A 27 -11.86 19.73 -10.09
C ALA A 27 -11.00 19.82 -11.36
N GLY A 28 -11.52 19.30 -12.48
CA GLY A 28 -10.91 19.52 -13.79
C GLY A 28 -10.74 21.01 -14.05
N ALA A 29 -9.77 21.38 -14.88
CA ALA A 29 -9.47 22.77 -15.24
C ALA A 29 -10.73 23.60 -15.45
N ALA A 30 -10.75 24.84 -14.91
CA ALA A 30 -11.87 25.77 -15.02
C ALA A 30 -12.41 25.80 -16.45
N GLN A 31 -13.57 25.18 -16.67
CA GLN A 31 -14.14 25.10 -18.00
C GLN A 31 -14.76 26.45 -18.34
N SER A 32 -14.34 27.02 -19.47
CA SER A 32 -14.85 28.31 -19.93
C SER A 32 -16.37 28.30 -19.97
N GLY A 33 -17.00 29.17 -19.17
CA GLY A 33 -18.46 29.30 -19.13
C GLY A 33 -19.19 28.34 -18.18
N VAL A 34 -18.50 27.66 -17.27
CA VAL A 34 -19.10 26.91 -16.13
C VAL A 34 -18.51 27.45 -14.82
N THR A 35 -19.34 27.97 -13.93
CA THR A 35 -18.94 28.43 -12.58
C THR A 35 -19.67 27.61 -11.55
N VAL A 36 -18.92 26.92 -10.68
CA VAL A 36 -19.46 26.10 -9.59
C VAL A 36 -19.07 26.74 -8.26
N THR A 37 -20.07 27.09 -7.45
CA THR A 37 -19.89 27.61 -6.09
C THR A 37 -20.48 26.61 -5.11
N VAL A 38 -19.63 25.82 -4.47
CA VAL A 38 -20.02 24.85 -3.45
C VAL A 38 -20.48 25.60 -2.20
N GLN A 39 -21.62 25.18 -1.63
CA GLN A 39 -22.20 25.80 -0.45
C GLN A 39 -21.48 25.36 0.83
N ASP A 40 -21.66 26.14 1.89
CA ASP A 40 -21.18 25.84 3.25
C ASP A 40 -19.67 25.59 3.37
N ASN A 41 -18.89 26.07 2.39
CA ASN A 41 -17.46 25.80 2.28
C ASN A 41 -17.13 24.30 2.34
N TYR A 42 -18.04 23.42 1.90
CA TYR A 42 -17.79 21.99 1.85
C TYR A 42 -16.61 21.69 0.91
N GLN A 43 -15.66 20.88 1.39
CA GLN A 43 -14.48 20.45 0.64
C GLN A 43 -14.32 18.95 0.80
N ALA A 44 -13.85 18.28 -0.25
CA ALA A 44 -13.46 16.89 -0.23
C ALA A 44 -12.28 16.70 -1.20
N ASP A 45 -11.43 15.71 -0.92
CA ASP A 45 -10.22 15.43 -1.70
C ASP A 45 -10.52 14.76 -3.06
N TYR A 46 -11.80 14.53 -3.36
CA TYR A 46 -12.26 13.90 -4.58
C TYR A 46 -13.76 14.18 -4.77
N GLY A 47 -14.28 13.81 -5.93
CA GLY A 47 -15.67 14.12 -6.26
C GLY A 47 -16.17 13.44 -7.51
N VAL A 48 -17.38 13.83 -7.90
CA VAL A 48 -18.05 13.35 -9.10
C VAL A 48 -18.06 14.44 -10.16
N THR A 49 -17.65 14.07 -11.37
CA THR A 49 -17.76 14.89 -12.58
C THR A 49 -19.04 14.51 -13.30
N ILE A 50 -19.86 15.51 -13.57
CA ILE A 50 -21.22 15.37 -14.10
C ILE A 50 -21.26 16.03 -15.49
N PRO A 51 -21.27 15.23 -16.58
CA PRO A 51 -21.46 15.77 -17.92
C PRO A 51 -22.85 16.40 -18.04
N PHE A 52 -22.91 17.71 -18.30
CA PHE A 52 -24.15 18.47 -18.27
C PHE A 52 -24.35 19.29 -19.55
N THR A 53 -25.53 19.17 -20.15
CA THR A 53 -25.96 20.04 -21.24
C THR A 53 -26.95 21.05 -20.70
N ARG A 54 -26.74 22.34 -20.95
CA ARG A 54 -27.59 23.42 -20.46
C ARG A 54 -28.94 23.43 -21.16
N SER A 55 -29.97 23.87 -20.43
CA SER A 55 -31.23 24.30 -21.03
C SER A 55 -31.06 25.71 -21.62
N PRO A 56 -31.44 25.97 -22.87
CA PRO A 56 -31.33 27.32 -23.46
C PRO A 56 -32.09 28.40 -22.69
N ARG A 57 -33.01 28.02 -21.79
CA ARG A 57 -33.91 28.92 -21.05
C ARG A 57 -33.40 29.39 -19.68
N THR A 58 -32.29 28.84 -19.19
CA THR A 58 -31.71 29.25 -17.90
C THR A 58 -30.20 29.05 -17.87
N THR A 59 -29.49 29.90 -17.14
CA THR A 59 -28.07 29.75 -16.82
C THR A 59 -27.82 29.46 -15.35
N ASP A 60 -28.87 29.43 -14.51
CA ASP A 60 -28.75 29.34 -13.05
C ASP A 60 -29.34 28.02 -12.54
N TYR A 61 -28.49 27.21 -11.91
CA TYR A 61 -28.80 25.87 -11.45
C TYR A 61 -28.36 25.68 -10.00
N THR A 62 -29.04 24.76 -9.31
CA THR A 62 -28.58 24.20 -8.04
C THR A 62 -28.40 22.70 -8.21
N PHE A 63 -27.20 22.22 -7.97
CA PHE A 63 -26.87 20.80 -7.98
C PHE A 63 -26.75 20.34 -6.53
N SER A 64 -27.50 19.30 -6.17
CA SER A 64 -27.48 18.74 -4.82
C SER A 64 -27.37 17.22 -4.88
N LEU A 65 -26.39 16.64 -4.17
CA LEU A 65 -26.21 15.19 -4.06
C LEU A 65 -26.79 14.71 -2.73
N TYR A 66 -27.61 13.67 -2.79
CA TYR A 66 -28.20 13.00 -1.65
C TYR A 66 -27.69 11.57 -1.58
N GLU A 67 -27.40 11.07 -0.40
CA GLU A 67 -27.11 9.65 -0.20
C GLU A 67 -28.36 8.81 -0.41
N GLY A 68 -28.21 7.65 -1.06
CA GLY A 68 -29.30 6.72 -1.33
C GLY A 68 -30.08 7.00 -2.62
N GLY A 69 -31.26 6.35 -2.70
CA GLY A 69 -32.05 6.26 -3.93
C GLY A 69 -33.06 7.39 -4.16
N SER A 70 -33.11 8.41 -3.30
CA SER A 70 -34.01 9.55 -3.45
C SER A 70 -33.42 10.85 -2.90
N ALA A 71 -33.92 11.99 -3.39
CA ALA A 71 -33.54 13.31 -2.86
C ALA A 71 -34.30 13.65 -1.55
N ALA A 72 -33.99 12.93 -0.48
CA ALA A 72 -34.62 13.10 0.83
C ALA A 72 -33.62 13.58 1.90
N GLY A 73 -34.06 14.49 2.77
CA GLY A 73 -33.24 15.01 3.87
C GLY A 73 -32.29 16.14 3.44
N ALA A 74 -31.14 16.24 4.13
CA ALA A 74 -30.09 17.20 3.80
C ALA A 74 -29.15 16.61 2.72
N PRO A 75 -28.76 17.40 1.70
CA PRO A 75 -27.80 16.92 0.71
C PRO A 75 -26.40 16.77 1.33
N ALA A 76 -25.64 15.77 0.88
CA ALA A 76 -24.24 15.59 1.22
C ALA A 76 -23.36 16.74 0.70
N VAL A 77 -23.69 17.26 -0.48
CA VAL A 77 -23.10 18.48 -1.04
C VAL A 77 -24.15 19.22 -1.87
N SER A 78 -24.14 20.55 -1.80
CA SER A 78 -24.90 21.41 -2.69
C SER A 78 -24.01 22.47 -3.31
N ALA A 79 -24.24 22.78 -4.59
CA ALA A 79 -23.50 23.83 -5.29
C ALA A 79 -24.45 24.66 -6.15
N LYS A 80 -24.21 25.98 -6.15
CA LYS A 80 -24.75 26.88 -7.16
C LYS A 80 -23.92 26.72 -8.43
N VAL A 81 -24.57 26.49 -9.56
CA VAL A 81 -23.91 26.30 -10.85
C VAL A 81 -24.45 27.33 -11.83
N GLU A 82 -23.57 28.23 -12.25
CA GLU A 82 -23.85 29.20 -13.30
C GLU A 82 -23.17 28.76 -14.60
N MET A 83 -23.96 28.55 -15.65
CA MET A 83 -23.45 28.00 -16.91
C MET A 83 -23.89 28.86 -18.10
N THR A 84 -22.93 29.42 -18.82
CA THR A 84 -23.15 30.15 -20.09
C THR A 84 -22.88 29.25 -21.30
N ALA A 85 -21.96 28.29 -21.15
CA ALA A 85 -21.71 27.27 -22.15
C ALA A 85 -22.96 26.41 -22.41
N ALA A 86 -23.11 25.91 -23.65
CA ALA A 86 -24.20 24.99 -24.00
C ALA A 86 -24.00 23.60 -23.38
N GLN A 87 -22.75 23.18 -23.20
CA GLN A 87 -22.36 21.90 -22.61
C GLN A 87 -21.09 22.11 -21.79
N GLY A 88 -20.98 21.40 -20.67
CA GLY A 88 -19.81 21.40 -19.81
C GLY A 88 -19.94 20.38 -18.69
N ASP A 89 -18.81 20.06 -18.09
CA ASP A 89 -18.74 19.15 -16.96
C ASP A 89 -18.85 19.95 -15.65
N VAL A 90 -19.69 19.47 -14.74
CA VAL A 90 -19.86 20.04 -13.40
C VAL A 90 -19.18 19.11 -12.42
N TYR A 91 -18.11 19.58 -11.77
CA TYR A 91 -17.46 18.85 -10.68
C TYR A 91 -18.11 19.19 -9.34
N LEU A 92 -18.50 18.18 -8.58
CA LEU A 92 -18.95 18.32 -7.19
C LEU A 92 -18.02 17.52 -6.28
N PRO A 93 -17.40 18.15 -5.25
CA PRO A 93 -16.67 17.41 -4.23
C PRO A 93 -17.63 16.47 -3.49
N LEU A 94 -17.20 15.23 -3.26
CA LEU A 94 -18.02 14.22 -2.60
C LEU A 94 -17.11 13.23 -1.87
N ALA A 95 -17.09 13.31 -0.54
CA ALA A 95 -16.51 12.24 0.28
C ALA A 95 -17.45 11.02 0.28
N TYR A 96 -16.90 9.86 -0.06
CA TYR A 96 -17.63 8.59 -0.08
C TYR A 96 -16.73 7.42 0.31
N ASP A 97 -17.30 6.30 0.75
CA ASP A 97 -16.53 5.11 1.09
C ASP A 97 -15.90 4.50 -0.16
N ILE A 98 -14.57 4.59 -0.25
CA ILE A 98 -13.82 4.10 -1.40
C ILE A 98 -13.80 2.57 -1.48
N THR A 99 -14.24 1.84 -0.44
CA THR A 99 -14.13 0.39 -0.35
C THR A 99 -15.23 -0.34 -1.12
N GLY A 100 -16.26 0.37 -1.61
CA GLY A 100 -17.36 -0.26 -2.31
C GLY A 100 -18.27 0.69 -3.08
N PRO A 101 -19.24 0.12 -3.82
CA PRO A 101 -20.21 0.90 -4.56
C PRO A 101 -21.19 1.58 -3.58
N GLN A 102 -21.42 2.87 -3.77
CA GLN A 102 -22.35 3.68 -2.98
C GLN A 102 -23.38 4.34 -3.89
N SER A 103 -24.62 4.39 -3.43
CA SER A 103 -25.73 4.95 -4.20
C SER A 103 -26.02 6.38 -3.79
N TYR A 104 -26.26 7.22 -4.79
CA TYR A 104 -26.55 8.64 -4.64
C TYR A 104 -27.69 9.06 -5.56
N THR A 105 -28.36 10.14 -5.20
CA THR A 105 -29.32 10.84 -6.05
C THR A 105 -28.83 12.26 -6.32
N LEU A 106 -28.55 12.57 -7.57
CA LEU A 106 -28.30 13.94 -8.00
C LEU A 106 -29.64 14.63 -8.29
N LYS A 107 -29.93 15.70 -7.57
CA LYS A 107 -31.03 16.61 -7.85
C LYS A 107 -30.49 17.87 -8.54
N ILE A 108 -30.98 18.15 -9.73
CA ILE A 108 -30.67 19.39 -10.46
C ILE A 108 -31.92 20.27 -10.50
N GLU A 109 -31.84 21.44 -9.89
CA GLU A 109 -32.90 22.44 -9.91
C GLU A 109 -32.51 23.59 -10.84
N ALA A 110 -33.31 23.81 -11.89
CA ALA A 110 -33.17 24.94 -12.79
C ALA A 110 -34.01 26.12 -12.31
N ARG A 111 -33.38 27.28 -12.10
CA ARG A 111 -34.07 28.51 -11.67
C ARG A 111 -34.34 29.42 -12.88
N PRO A 112 -35.50 30.09 -12.96
CA PRO A 112 -35.73 31.09 -13.99
C PRO A 112 -34.72 32.23 -13.88
N LEU A 113 -34.28 32.74 -15.04
CA LEU A 113 -33.52 33.99 -15.06
C LEU A 113 -34.36 35.14 -14.49
N PRO A 114 -33.74 36.18 -13.92
CA PRO A 114 -34.46 37.31 -13.32
C PRO A 114 -35.48 37.96 -14.26
N ASP A 115 -35.16 38.07 -15.56
CA ASP A 115 -36.01 38.63 -16.62
C ASP A 115 -37.16 37.69 -17.05
N ARG A 116 -37.16 36.44 -16.58
CA ARG A 116 -38.17 35.42 -16.90
C ARG A 116 -39.06 35.04 -15.73
N ILE A 117 -38.84 35.63 -14.55
CA ILE A 117 -39.68 35.45 -13.36
C ILE A 117 -41.14 35.81 -13.70
N GLY A 118 -42.07 34.88 -13.45
CA GLY A 118 -43.49 35.02 -13.79
C GLY A 118 -43.90 34.41 -15.13
N THR A 119 -42.95 34.18 -16.06
CA THR A 119 -43.20 33.44 -17.32
C THR A 119 -42.79 31.98 -17.24
N ASP A 120 -41.71 31.72 -16.51
CA ASP A 120 -41.15 30.38 -16.29
C ASP A 120 -41.19 30.02 -14.80
N MET A 121 -41.34 28.73 -14.50
CA MET A 121 -41.31 28.19 -13.15
C MET A 121 -40.11 27.27 -12.98
N ALA A 122 -39.48 27.32 -11.79
CA ALA A 122 -38.40 26.42 -11.42
C ALA A 122 -38.81 24.95 -11.63
N ALA A 123 -37.84 24.13 -12.03
CA ALA A 123 -38.05 22.71 -12.25
C ALA A 123 -36.85 21.92 -11.75
N ALA A 124 -37.14 20.79 -11.09
CA ALA A 124 -36.13 19.87 -10.59
C ALA A 124 -36.21 18.54 -11.36
N ARG A 125 -35.06 17.89 -11.53
CA ARG A 125 -34.98 16.48 -11.95
C ARG A 125 -34.00 15.73 -11.06
N GLU A 126 -34.32 14.49 -10.79
CA GLU A 126 -33.52 13.57 -9.97
C GLU A 126 -32.90 12.49 -10.86
N PHE A 127 -31.64 12.17 -10.58
CA PHE A 127 -30.85 11.19 -11.30
C PHE A 127 -30.17 10.27 -10.27
N PRO A 128 -30.75 9.10 -9.97
CA PRO A 128 -30.08 8.11 -9.13
C PRO A 128 -28.89 7.52 -9.88
N PHE A 129 -27.80 7.29 -9.17
CA PHE A 129 -26.62 6.59 -9.67
C PHE A 129 -25.91 5.83 -8.56
N THR A 130 -25.01 4.93 -8.96
CA THR A 130 -24.12 4.20 -8.06
C THR A 130 -22.69 4.46 -8.50
N THR A 131 -21.77 4.68 -7.55
CA THR A 131 -20.35 4.84 -7.84
C THR A 131 -19.84 3.59 -8.58
N LYS A 132 -18.99 3.83 -9.58
CA LYS A 132 -18.40 2.78 -10.42
C LYS A 132 -16.92 2.65 -10.10
N PRO A 133 -16.32 1.45 -10.26
CA PRO A 133 -14.88 1.31 -10.18
C PRO A 133 -14.16 2.25 -11.15
N THR A 134 -13.08 2.86 -10.69
CA THR A 134 -12.21 3.74 -11.49
C THR A 134 -11.09 2.96 -12.17
N CYS A 135 -10.80 1.75 -11.70
CA CYS A 135 -9.75 0.90 -12.25
C CYS A 135 -10.09 0.15 -13.55
N GLY A 136 -11.26 0.43 -14.15
CA GLY A 136 -11.70 -0.21 -15.39
C GLY A 136 -12.31 -1.60 -15.22
N CYS A 137 -12.39 -2.11 -13.99
CA CYS A 137 -13.07 -3.36 -13.69
C CYS A 137 -14.59 -3.25 -13.86
N ALA A 138 -15.24 -4.39 -14.11
CA ALA A 138 -16.69 -4.48 -14.12
C ALA A 138 -17.27 -4.11 -12.74
N ALA A 139 -18.47 -3.51 -12.73
CA ALA A 139 -19.18 -3.26 -11.49
C ALA A 139 -19.42 -4.57 -10.73
N GLY A 140 -19.16 -4.57 -9.42
CA GLY A 140 -19.25 -5.76 -8.57
C GLY A 140 -18.00 -6.62 -8.50
N THR A 141 -16.92 -6.29 -9.23
CA THR A 141 -15.61 -6.92 -9.01
C THR A 141 -15.17 -6.72 -7.56
N ALA A 142 -14.87 -7.82 -6.87
CA ALA A 142 -14.43 -7.80 -5.48
C ALA A 142 -13.12 -7.03 -5.34
N GLY A 143 -13.07 -6.05 -4.43
CA GLY A 143 -11.88 -5.25 -4.19
C GLY A 143 -11.54 -4.25 -5.29
N ALA A 144 -12.43 -4.00 -6.25
CA ALA A 144 -12.18 -2.99 -7.26
C ALA A 144 -11.93 -1.61 -6.63
N PHE A 145 -11.07 -0.82 -7.26
CA PHE A 145 -10.77 0.53 -6.78
C PHE A 145 -11.85 1.50 -7.23
N TYR A 146 -12.34 2.32 -6.30
CA TYR A 146 -13.34 3.34 -6.58
C TYR A 146 -12.75 4.75 -6.59
N ARG A 147 -11.45 4.91 -6.32
CA ARG A 147 -10.73 6.19 -6.37
C ARG A 147 -9.37 5.98 -7.00
N GLY A 148 -8.95 6.94 -7.82
CA GLY A 148 -7.68 6.89 -8.52
C GLY A 148 -7.78 6.40 -9.95
N SER A 149 -6.81 6.78 -10.77
CA SER A 149 -6.57 6.24 -12.11
C SER A 149 -5.42 5.23 -12.14
N GLY A 150 -4.71 5.07 -11.02
CA GLY A 150 -3.49 4.25 -10.93
C GLY A 150 -2.24 4.95 -11.50
N SER A 151 -2.38 6.22 -11.89
CA SER A 151 -1.26 7.04 -12.34
C SER A 151 -0.48 7.60 -11.14
N ALA A 152 0.74 8.10 -11.37
CA ALA A 152 1.56 8.65 -10.28
C ALA A 152 0.92 9.91 -9.65
N ALA A 153 0.18 10.71 -10.44
CA ALA A 153 -0.52 11.90 -9.94
C ALA A 153 -1.85 11.56 -9.25
N ASP A 154 -2.38 10.36 -9.50
CA ASP A 154 -3.70 9.94 -9.04
C ASP A 154 -3.71 8.41 -8.85
N PRO A 155 -3.06 7.92 -7.78
CA PRO A 155 -2.90 6.49 -7.50
C PRO A 155 -4.24 5.86 -7.14
N PHE A 156 -4.36 4.53 -7.29
CA PHE A 156 -5.50 3.81 -6.75
C PHE A 156 -5.45 3.80 -5.22
N TYR A 157 -6.57 4.12 -4.58
CA TYR A 157 -6.66 4.14 -3.13
C TYR A 157 -7.12 2.79 -2.59
N VAL A 158 -6.43 2.31 -1.56
CA VAL A 158 -6.69 1.03 -0.91
C VAL A 158 -7.05 1.28 0.56
N GLY A 159 -8.26 0.88 0.93
CA GLY A 159 -8.75 1.02 2.31
C GLY A 159 -9.34 -0.27 2.90
N SER A 160 -9.25 -1.40 2.20
CA SER A 160 -9.81 -2.68 2.67
C SER A 160 -8.95 -3.89 2.29
N GLN A 161 -9.14 -5.00 3.00
CA GLN A 161 -8.48 -6.28 2.68
C GLN A 161 -8.79 -6.74 1.24
N GLN A 162 -10.03 -6.56 0.79
CA GLN A 162 -10.43 -6.95 -0.57
C GLN A 162 -9.73 -6.10 -1.62
N GLN A 163 -9.60 -4.78 -1.40
CA GLN A 163 -8.85 -3.89 -2.30
C GLN A 163 -7.36 -4.22 -2.32
N LEU A 164 -6.78 -4.51 -1.15
CA LEU A 164 -5.38 -4.92 -1.06
C LEU A 164 -5.14 -6.22 -1.85
N ALA A 165 -6.03 -7.21 -1.72
CA ALA A 165 -5.95 -8.45 -2.48
C ALA A 165 -6.11 -8.22 -4.00
N HIS A 166 -6.78 -7.14 -4.40
CA HIS A 166 -6.99 -6.76 -5.79
C HIS A 166 -5.79 -6.04 -6.43
N VAL A 167 -4.80 -5.59 -5.64
CA VAL A 167 -3.60 -4.90 -6.15
C VAL A 167 -2.88 -5.70 -7.24
N GLY A 168 -2.82 -7.03 -7.12
CA GLY A 168 -2.22 -7.89 -8.14
C GLY A 168 -2.88 -7.82 -9.53
N ALA A 169 -4.14 -7.41 -9.62
CA ALA A 169 -4.82 -7.18 -10.91
C ALA A 169 -4.34 -5.90 -11.61
N HIS A 170 -3.66 -5.01 -10.87
CA HIS A 170 -3.14 -3.74 -11.33
C HIS A 170 -1.64 -3.64 -11.02
N GLY A 171 -0.88 -4.69 -11.34
CA GLY A 171 0.50 -4.90 -10.91
C GLY A 171 1.50 -3.79 -11.27
N THR A 172 1.20 -2.94 -12.24
CA THR A 172 2.05 -1.82 -12.71
C THR A 172 1.56 -0.45 -12.22
N ALA A 173 0.44 -0.38 -11.51
CA ALA A 173 -0.18 0.87 -11.10
C ALA A 173 0.50 1.49 -9.87
N ASN A 174 0.22 2.76 -9.64
CA ASN A 174 0.53 3.44 -8.39
C ASN A 174 -0.64 3.25 -7.44
N ILE A 175 -0.33 2.81 -6.22
CA ILE A 175 -1.26 2.43 -5.17
C ILE A 175 -0.94 3.27 -3.93
N TYR A 176 -1.96 3.82 -3.29
CA TYR A 176 -1.87 4.56 -2.04
C TYR A 176 -2.80 3.95 -0.99
N GLN A 177 -2.26 3.55 0.15
CA GLN A 177 -3.05 3.08 1.29
C GLN A 177 -3.55 4.30 2.08
N ASP A 178 -4.85 4.40 2.31
CA ASP A 178 -5.48 5.60 2.90
C ASP A 178 -5.89 5.45 4.37
N ARG A 179 -5.72 4.23 4.91
CA ARG A 179 -6.05 3.87 6.29
C ARG A 179 -5.38 2.56 6.68
N ASP A 180 -5.41 2.23 7.97
CA ASP A 180 -4.98 0.94 8.46
C ASP A 180 -5.87 -0.20 7.94
N ILE A 181 -5.26 -1.33 7.57
CA ILE A 181 -5.95 -2.51 7.04
C ILE A 181 -5.75 -3.69 7.99
N ALA A 182 -6.84 -4.21 8.54
CA ALA A 182 -6.83 -5.45 9.30
C ALA A 182 -7.12 -6.64 8.38
N LEU A 183 -6.17 -7.58 8.33
CA LEU A 183 -6.31 -8.83 7.60
C LEU A 183 -6.93 -9.92 8.48
N SER A 184 -7.73 -10.76 7.83
CA SER A 184 -8.37 -11.93 8.42
C SER A 184 -8.25 -13.13 7.48
N GLY A 185 -8.16 -14.32 8.06
CA GLY A 185 -8.00 -15.57 7.32
C GLY A 185 -6.56 -15.79 6.82
N ASN A 186 -6.42 -16.70 5.85
CA ASN A 186 -5.15 -16.93 5.17
C ASN A 186 -4.96 -15.93 4.04
N TRP A 187 -3.82 -15.27 4.00
CA TRP A 187 -3.42 -14.37 2.94
C TRP A 187 -2.81 -15.13 1.77
N THR A 188 -3.28 -14.81 0.57
CA THR A 188 -2.63 -15.24 -0.68
C THR A 188 -1.69 -14.11 -1.11
N PRO A 189 -0.36 -14.36 -1.17
CA PRO A 189 0.60 -13.34 -1.58
C PRO A 189 0.26 -12.73 -2.95
N ILE A 190 0.49 -11.41 -3.09
CA ILE A 190 0.36 -10.73 -4.38
C ILE A 190 1.44 -11.28 -5.31
N ALA A 191 1.02 -11.98 -6.37
CA ALA A 191 1.92 -12.83 -7.17
C ALA A 191 3.10 -12.09 -7.81
N SER A 192 2.85 -10.92 -8.39
CA SER A 192 3.89 -10.04 -8.92
C SER A 192 3.41 -8.59 -8.87
N PHE A 193 4.31 -7.66 -8.58
CA PHE A 193 4.06 -6.23 -8.58
C PHE A 193 5.32 -5.49 -9.07
N SER A 194 5.12 -4.51 -9.95
CA SER A 194 6.17 -3.68 -10.57
C SER A 194 5.82 -2.18 -10.54
N GLY A 195 4.70 -1.82 -9.93
CA GLY A 195 4.29 -0.43 -9.72
C GLY A 195 4.84 0.18 -8.43
N THR A 196 4.11 1.15 -7.89
CA THR A 196 4.42 1.81 -6.62
C THR A 196 3.34 1.49 -5.60
N TYR A 197 3.72 0.99 -4.42
CA TYR A 197 2.83 0.84 -3.28
C TYR A 197 3.30 1.78 -2.17
N ASP A 198 2.58 2.88 -1.97
CA ASP A 198 2.78 3.80 -0.86
C ASP A 198 1.79 3.47 0.25
N GLY A 199 2.30 3.02 1.40
CA GLY A 199 1.51 2.70 2.58
C GLY A 199 0.93 3.94 3.28
N GLY A 200 1.31 5.16 2.88
CA GLY A 200 0.75 6.40 3.42
C GLY A 200 0.99 6.62 4.92
N GLY A 201 1.93 5.90 5.53
CA GLY A 201 2.11 5.90 6.99
C GLY A 201 1.09 5.04 7.74
N HIS A 202 0.41 4.14 7.03
CA HIS A 202 -0.54 3.21 7.61
C HIS A 202 0.05 1.81 7.79
N LYS A 203 -0.67 1.01 8.59
CA LYS A 203 -0.29 -0.36 8.87
C LYS A 203 -1.24 -1.39 8.26
N ILE A 204 -0.68 -2.54 7.93
CA ILE A 204 -1.42 -3.78 7.65
C ILE A 204 -1.18 -4.72 8.82
N THR A 205 -2.25 -5.17 9.46
CA THR A 205 -2.16 -6.03 10.65
C THR A 205 -2.73 -7.42 10.41
N GLY A 206 -2.18 -8.44 11.07
CA GLY A 206 -2.74 -9.79 11.04
C GLY A 206 -2.44 -10.58 9.76
N LEU A 207 -1.40 -10.19 9.01
CA LEU A 207 -0.93 -10.91 7.84
C LEU A 207 -0.57 -12.34 8.23
N LYS A 208 -1.31 -13.32 7.69
CA LYS A 208 -1.08 -14.74 7.93
C LYS A 208 -0.93 -15.48 6.62
N VAL A 209 0.27 -15.94 6.30
CA VAL A 209 0.52 -16.82 5.15
C VAL A 209 0.83 -18.21 5.69
N ASN A 210 -0.10 -19.13 5.49
CA ASN A 210 0.09 -20.56 5.68
C ASN A 210 0.12 -21.19 4.29
N GLU A 211 1.08 -22.09 4.08
CA GLU A 211 1.06 -22.99 2.93
C GLU A 211 1.35 -22.34 1.58
N ALA A 212 2.39 -21.51 1.52
CA ALA A 212 2.89 -20.93 0.28
C ALA A 212 4.31 -21.41 -0.02
N ASP A 213 4.62 -21.64 -1.29
CA ASP A 213 6.00 -21.87 -1.70
C ASP A 213 6.85 -20.63 -1.38
N THR A 214 6.39 -19.49 -1.90
CA THR A 214 6.93 -18.16 -1.60
C THR A 214 5.96 -17.37 -0.69
N GLY A 215 6.36 -17.08 0.55
CA GLY A 215 5.53 -16.41 1.54
C GLY A 215 5.88 -14.93 1.76
N GLY A 216 4.83 -14.09 1.91
CA GLY A 216 4.91 -12.67 2.25
C GLY A 216 3.64 -11.91 1.86
N LEU A 217 3.61 -10.59 2.08
CA LEU A 217 2.53 -9.75 1.53
C LEU A 217 2.56 -9.83 -0.01
N PHE A 218 3.76 -9.70 -0.59
CA PHE A 218 4.05 -9.91 -2.00
C PHE A 218 4.85 -11.22 -2.18
N SER A 219 4.55 -11.97 -3.24
CA SER A 219 5.44 -13.06 -3.68
C SER A 219 6.65 -12.46 -4.39
N ARG A 220 6.44 -11.51 -5.30
CA ARG A 220 7.52 -10.91 -6.09
C ARG A 220 7.31 -9.41 -6.32
N LEU A 221 8.37 -8.65 -6.05
CA LEU A 221 8.55 -7.26 -6.46
C LEU A 221 9.56 -7.21 -7.61
N GLU A 222 9.22 -6.56 -8.71
CA GLU A 222 10.05 -6.51 -9.91
C GLU A 222 10.15 -5.08 -10.42
N GLY A 223 11.26 -4.39 -10.12
CA GLY A 223 11.39 -2.96 -10.37
C GLY A 223 10.35 -2.11 -9.64
N ALA A 224 9.76 -2.64 -8.56
CA ALA A 224 8.69 -2.00 -7.83
C ALA A 224 9.22 -1.03 -6.76
N THR A 225 8.41 -0.06 -6.39
CA THR A 225 8.63 0.75 -5.19
C THR A 225 7.63 0.36 -4.12
N VAL A 226 8.09 0.06 -2.90
CA VAL A 226 7.23 -0.13 -1.73
C VAL A 226 7.73 0.77 -0.62
N GLN A 227 6.86 1.69 -0.15
CA GLN A 227 7.27 2.69 0.82
C GLN A 227 6.22 2.98 1.91
N ASN A 228 6.68 3.51 3.04
CA ASN A 228 5.84 4.02 4.13
C ASN A 228 4.79 3.01 4.63
N LEU A 229 5.17 1.74 4.72
CA LEU A 229 4.28 0.64 5.08
C LEU A 229 4.75 -0.11 6.32
N ALA A 230 3.88 -0.23 7.32
CA ALA A 230 4.11 -1.06 8.50
C ALA A 230 3.31 -2.37 8.43
N LEU A 231 3.95 -3.50 8.73
CA LEU A 231 3.29 -4.79 8.91
C LEU A 231 3.34 -5.20 10.39
N GLU A 232 2.19 -5.37 11.04
CA GLU A 232 2.14 -5.76 12.45
C GLU A 232 1.46 -7.11 12.66
N SER A 233 1.94 -7.87 13.65
CA SER A 233 1.41 -9.22 13.96
C SER A 233 1.47 -10.17 12.75
N VAL A 234 2.58 -10.14 12.01
CA VAL A 234 2.82 -11.00 10.85
C VAL A 234 3.08 -12.45 11.29
N THR A 235 2.55 -13.42 10.54
CA THR A 235 2.96 -14.82 10.62
C THR A 235 3.06 -15.37 9.20
N VAL A 236 4.28 -15.59 8.72
CA VAL A 236 4.55 -16.15 7.39
C VAL A 236 5.22 -17.51 7.55
N LYS A 237 4.59 -18.52 6.94
CA LYS A 237 5.10 -19.89 6.81
C LYS A 237 5.27 -20.19 5.33
N GLY A 238 6.53 -20.27 4.89
CA GLY A 238 6.87 -20.55 3.50
C GLY A 238 7.75 -21.78 3.35
N ASN A 239 7.66 -22.46 2.21
CA ASN A 239 8.45 -23.65 1.91
C ASN A 239 9.84 -23.27 1.39
N THR A 240 9.92 -22.64 0.20
CA THR A 240 11.17 -22.19 -0.42
C THR A 240 11.66 -20.89 0.17
N VAL A 241 10.86 -19.83 0.07
CA VAL A 241 11.25 -18.46 0.43
C VAL A 241 10.17 -17.85 1.30
N ALA A 242 10.52 -17.29 2.45
CA ALA A 242 9.56 -16.68 3.36
C ALA A 242 10.11 -15.37 3.93
N ALA A 243 9.31 -14.32 3.85
CA ALA A 243 9.59 -13.07 4.53
C ALA A 243 8.31 -12.25 4.76
N SER A 244 8.36 -11.25 5.64
CA SER A 244 7.15 -10.50 6.00
C SER A 244 6.61 -9.66 4.83
N LEU A 245 7.47 -8.91 4.15
CA LEU A 245 7.06 -7.97 3.11
C LEU A 245 7.00 -8.62 1.73
N ALA A 246 8.10 -9.17 1.25
CA ALA A 246 8.15 -9.84 -0.05
C ALA A 246 9.07 -11.05 -0.05
N ALA A 247 8.65 -12.15 -0.67
CA ALA A 247 9.53 -13.30 -0.86
C ALA A 247 10.69 -12.93 -1.81
N HIS A 248 10.41 -12.27 -2.93
CA HIS A 248 11.43 -11.79 -3.87
C HIS A 248 11.31 -10.28 -4.10
N ALA A 249 12.46 -9.59 -4.15
CA ALA A 249 12.57 -8.21 -4.61
C ALA A 249 13.76 -8.07 -5.56
N GLU A 250 13.45 -7.82 -6.82
CA GLU A 250 14.40 -7.95 -7.93
C GLU A 250 14.32 -6.75 -8.88
N ASN A 251 15.28 -6.66 -9.81
CA ASN A 251 15.25 -5.75 -10.96
C ASN A 251 15.10 -4.25 -10.60
N ASN A 252 15.93 -3.74 -9.68
CA ASN A 252 15.88 -2.37 -9.17
C ASN A 252 14.62 -2.05 -8.35
N SER A 253 14.13 -3.02 -7.57
CA SER A 253 13.09 -2.73 -6.59
C SER A 253 13.64 -1.82 -5.47
N PHE A 254 12.81 -0.90 -4.99
CA PHE A 254 13.13 0.06 -3.94
C PHE A 254 12.16 -0.08 -2.76
N ILE A 255 12.69 -0.50 -1.61
CA ILE A 255 11.92 -0.68 -0.37
C ILE A 255 12.40 0.35 0.63
N SER A 256 11.53 1.28 1.03
CA SER A 256 11.91 2.39 1.91
C SER A 256 10.90 2.71 3.00
N ASN A 257 11.35 3.08 4.21
CA ASN A 257 10.45 3.43 5.32
C ASN A 257 9.42 2.33 5.63
N CYS A 258 9.85 1.07 5.52
CA CYS A 258 9.00 -0.09 5.74
C CYS A 258 9.42 -0.86 6.98
N CYS A 259 8.46 -1.40 7.72
CA CYS A 259 8.77 -2.21 8.89
C CYS A 259 7.86 -3.40 9.05
N ALA A 260 8.33 -4.41 9.77
CA ALA A 260 7.51 -5.56 10.12
C ALA A 260 7.78 -6.05 11.54
N THR A 261 6.70 -6.43 12.24
CA THR A 261 6.75 -7.21 13.47
C THR A 261 6.00 -8.52 13.31
N GLY A 262 6.61 -9.64 13.71
CA GLY A 262 5.97 -10.93 13.52
C GLY A 262 6.89 -12.12 13.55
N ARG A 263 6.44 -13.19 12.89
CA ARG A 263 7.08 -14.51 12.83
C ARG A 263 7.29 -14.90 11.37
N VAL A 264 8.51 -15.29 11.05
CA VAL A 264 8.86 -15.91 9.77
C VAL A 264 9.37 -17.31 10.07
N GLU A 265 8.67 -18.32 9.58
CA GLU A 265 8.85 -19.71 9.97
C GLU A 265 8.89 -20.61 8.73
N ASP A 266 9.53 -21.78 8.86
CA ASP A 266 9.46 -22.82 7.85
C ASP A 266 8.04 -23.38 7.71
N GLN A 267 7.74 -23.81 6.49
CA GLN A 267 6.67 -24.73 6.20
C GLN A 267 7.25 -26.03 5.65
N GLY A 268 7.33 -27.05 6.50
CA GLY A 268 7.85 -28.36 6.12
C GLY A 268 9.36 -28.36 5.89
N ASP A 269 9.84 -29.45 5.31
CA ASP A 269 11.26 -29.70 5.06
C ASP A 269 11.58 -29.30 3.61
N PHE A 270 12.25 -28.16 3.44
CA PHE A 270 12.76 -27.73 2.14
C PHE A 270 14.28 -27.67 2.13
N ILE A 271 14.84 -27.90 0.94
CA ILE A 271 16.27 -27.86 0.65
C ILE A 271 16.61 -26.43 0.22
N TRP A 272 17.56 -25.77 0.88
CA TRP A 272 17.94 -24.38 0.58
C TRP A 272 16.88 -23.31 0.94
N PRO A 273 16.24 -23.36 2.13
CA PRO A 273 15.24 -22.36 2.48
C PRO A 273 15.86 -20.97 2.68
N GLU A 274 15.12 -19.96 2.22
CA GLU A 274 15.44 -18.54 2.41
C GLU A 274 14.45 -17.93 3.40
N ARG A 275 14.94 -17.44 4.55
CA ARG A 275 14.12 -16.80 5.60
C ARG A 275 14.64 -15.40 5.90
N GLY A 276 13.87 -14.40 5.51
CA GLY A 276 14.21 -13.00 5.73
C GLY A 276 13.17 -12.31 6.62
N GLY A 277 13.60 -11.41 7.50
CA GLY A 277 12.66 -10.62 8.29
C GLY A 277 11.71 -9.79 7.41
N LEU A 278 12.26 -9.03 6.46
CA LEU A 278 11.49 -8.23 5.50
C LEU A 278 11.44 -8.85 4.10
N ILE A 279 12.60 -9.23 3.56
CA ILE A 279 12.74 -9.73 2.18
C ILE A 279 13.40 -11.11 2.19
N GLY A 280 12.87 -12.07 1.44
CA GLY A 280 13.53 -13.36 1.29
C GLY A 280 14.77 -13.23 0.43
N HIS A 281 14.56 -13.00 -0.85
CA HIS A 281 15.58 -12.80 -1.86
C HIS A 281 15.59 -11.37 -2.37
N LEU A 282 16.70 -10.67 -2.19
CA LEU A 282 16.95 -9.34 -2.74
C LEU A 282 18.02 -9.44 -3.84
N SER A 283 17.71 -8.96 -5.05
CA SER A 283 18.66 -8.95 -6.17
C SER A 283 18.63 -7.60 -6.88
N GLN A 284 19.80 -6.99 -7.11
CA GLN A 284 19.94 -5.69 -7.78
C GLN A 284 18.95 -4.63 -7.26
N SER A 285 18.72 -4.59 -5.95
CA SER A 285 17.63 -3.83 -5.33
C SER A 285 18.09 -3.15 -4.04
N THR A 286 17.28 -2.24 -3.51
CA THR A 286 17.65 -1.41 -2.36
C THR A 286 16.63 -1.51 -1.24
N ILE A 287 17.14 -1.64 -0.01
CA ILE A 287 16.40 -1.52 1.25
C ILE A 287 16.99 -0.34 2.04
N GLU A 288 16.15 0.64 2.39
CA GLU A 288 16.56 1.84 3.12
C GLU A 288 15.55 2.18 4.23
N ASN A 289 16.03 2.62 5.38
CA ASN A 289 15.16 3.11 6.46
C ASN A 289 14.11 2.06 6.88
N CYS A 290 14.54 0.81 7.06
CA CYS A 290 13.62 -0.31 7.31
C CYS A 290 13.99 -1.09 8.56
N TYR A 291 13.03 -1.77 9.18
CA TYR A 291 13.34 -2.66 10.29
C TYR A 291 12.47 -3.90 10.37
N PHE A 292 13.03 -4.95 10.95
CA PHE A 292 12.28 -6.13 11.37
C PHE A 292 12.52 -6.39 12.85
N ALA A 293 11.44 -6.65 13.59
CA ALA A 293 11.53 -7.08 14.96
C ALA A 293 10.59 -8.25 15.22
N GLY A 294 11.14 -9.42 15.55
CA GLY A 294 10.31 -10.60 15.63
C GLY A 294 11.05 -11.90 15.88
N VAL A 295 10.44 -12.98 15.40
CA VAL A 295 10.97 -14.34 15.46
C VAL A 295 11.30 -14.80 14.05
N VAL A 296 12.47 -15.41 13.89
CA VAL A 296 12.80 -16.18 12.69
C VAL A 296 13.17 -17.59 13.11
N SER A 297 12.38 -18.56 12.65
CA SER A 297 12.59 -19.97 12.96
C SER A 297 12.85 -20.75 11.69
N SER A 298 13.92 -21.53 11.66
CA SER A 298 14.18 -22.48 10.59
C SER A 298 14.81 -23.75 11.14
N SER A 299 14.23 -24.89 10.81
CA SER A 299 14.64 -26.19 11.34
C SER A 299 15.24 -27.07 10.23
N TYR A 300 16.22 -27.87 10.61
CA TYR A 300 16.66 -29.02 9.82
C TYR A 300 15.56 -30.06 9.70
N GLY A 301 15.28 -30.40 8.45
CA GLY A 301 14.55 -31.60 8.06
C GLY A 301 15.47 -32.81 7.99
N THR A 302 15.20 -33.71 7.04
CA THR A 302 15.91 -34.99 6.88
C THR A 302 17.19 -34.95 6.03
N THR A 303 17.44 -33.85 5.30
CA THR A 303 18.62 -33.66 4.42
C THR A 303 19.57 -32.58 4.93
N ALA A 304 20.87 -32.76 4.73
CA ALA A 304 21.90 -31.77 5.07
C ALA A 304 21.95 -30.70 3.98
N ASP A 305 21.44 -29.51 4.31
CA ASP A 305 21.32 -28.39 3.36
C ASP A 305 21.66 -27.05 4.03
N VAL A 306 22.13 -26.09 3.22
CA VAL A 306 22.35 -24.70 3.65
C VAL A 306 21.03 -23.99 3.88
N ARG A 307 20.99 -23.11 4.87
CA ARG A 307 19.87 -22.19 5.10
C ARG A 307 20.37 -20.76 5.01
N TRP A 308 19.69 -19.96 4.20
CA TRP A 308 19.92 -18.52 4.18
C TRP A 308 18.93 -17.87 5.11
N ILE A 309 19.44 -17.26 6.17
CA ILE A 309 18.63 -16.64 7.21
C ILE A 309 19.17 -15.24 7.45
N GLY A 310 18.30 -14.26 7.34
CA GLY A 310 18.66 -12.86 7.52
C GLY A 310 17.65 -12.11 8.35
N GLY A 311 18.14 -11.30 9.28
CA GLY A 311 17.27 -10.43 10.07
C GLY A 311 16.53 -9.39 9.22
N ILE A 312 17.11 -8.93 8.11
CA ILE A 312 16.47 -8.03 7.15
C ILE A 312 16.19 -8.77 5.84
N ALA A 313 17.23 -9.31 5.21
CA ALA A 313 17.14 -10.03 3.94
C ALA A 313 17.79 -11.41 4.04
N ALA A 314 17.14 -12.50 3.63
CA ALA A 314 17.77 -13.82 3.69
C ALA A 314 18.99 -13.89 2.76
N VAL A 315 18.79 -13.44 1.52
CA VAL A 315 19.79 -13.37 0.46
C VAL A 315 19.76 -11.96 -0.14
N ALA A 316 20.92 -11.36 -0.37
CA ALA A 316 21.08 -10.03 -0.96
C ALA A 316 22.18 -10.03 -2.03
N ARG A 317 21.88 -10.61 -3.20
CA ARG A 317 22.86 -10.86 -4.26
C ARG A 317 22.88 -9.77 -5.33
N ASN A 318 23.96 -9.76 -6.13
CA ASN A 318 24.04 -8.96 -7.35
C ASN A 318 23.92 -7.44 -7.13
N ARG A 319 24.79 -6.87 -6.28
CA ARG A 319 24.89 -5.41 -6.02
C ARG A 319 23.65 -4.80 -5.35
N CYS A 320 23.23 -5.37 -4.23
CA CYS A 320 22.19 -4.78 -3.39
C CYS A 320 22.72 -3.64 -2.49
N THR A 321 21.83 -2.73 -2.13
CA THR A 321 22.08 -1.70 -1.11
C THR A 321 21.16 -1.95 0.09
N ILE A 322 21.73 -2.12 1.29
CA ILE A 322 20.98 -2.20 2.54
C ILE A 322 21.60 -1.19 3.50
N ARG A 323 20.84 -0.17 3.89
CA ARG A 323 21.35 0.91 4.74
C ARG A 323 20.29 1.47 5.68
N GLN A 324 20.75 2.03 6.80
CA GLN A 324 19.89 2.65 7.81
C GLN A 324 18.79 1.70 8.26
N THR A 325 19.15 0.43 8.46
CA THR A 325 18.21 -0.59 8.91
C THR A 325 18.49 -1.01 10.33
N TRP A 326 17.48 -1.58 10.99
CA TRP A 326 17.75 -2.34 12.19
C TRP A 326 16.96 -3.64 12.30
N ASN A 327 17.59 -4.63 12.90
CA ASN A 327 16.99 -5.92 13.21
C ASN A 327 16.99 -6.16 14.73
N LEU A 328 15.91 -6.70 15.27
CA LEU A 328 15.91 -7.34 16.59
C LEU A 328 15.12 -8.64 16.54
N THR A 329 15.84 -9.75 16.44
CA THR A 329 15.23 -11.06 16.23
C THR A 329 15.60 -12.08 17.30
N GLU A 330 14.59 -12.81 17.74
CA GLU A 330 14.78 -14.06 18.47
C GLU A 330 14.80 -15.22 17.46
N TYR A 331 15.96 -15.85 17.31
CA TYR A 331 16.20 -16.91 16.33
C TYR A 331 15.99 -18.30 16.95
N GLN A 332 15.36 -19.19 16.20
CA GLN A 332 15.37 -20.62 16.47
C GLN A 332 15.83 -21.35 15.21
N VAL A 333 17.15 -21.53 15.11
CA VAL A 333 17.77 -22.17 13.95
C VAL A 333 18.49 -23.43 14.41
N SER A 334 18.02 -24.62 13.99
CA SER A 334 18.71 -25.87 14.35
C SER A 334 19.98 -26.10 13.51
N ALA A 335 20.86 -26.96 14.00
CA ALA A 335 22.12 -27.31 13.32
C ALA A 335 21.87 -28.51 12.41
N SER A 336 22.73 -28.72 11.42
CA SER A 336 22.65 -29.94 10.62
C SER A 336 22.88 -31.16 11.50
N ASN A 337 22.24 -32.27 11.12
CA ASN A 337 22.35 -33.53 11.84
C ASN A 337 23.68 -34.26 11.57
N ASP A 338 24.48 -33.80 10.60
CA ASP A 338 25.73 -34.43 10.15
C ASP A 338 27.00 -33.68 10.57
N GLY A 339 26.87 -32.54 11.26
CA GLY A 339 27.99 -31.75 11.74
C GLY A 339 28.60 -30.80 10.71
N SER A 340 28.04 -30.68 9.49
CA SER A 340 28.36 -29.59 8.58
C SER A 340 27.68 -28.30 9.07
N ALA A 341 28.45 -27.34 9.55
CA ALA A 341 27.92 -26.07 10.04
C ALA A 341 27.45 -25.17 8.87
N GLU A 342 26.49 -25.60 8.07
CA GLU A 342 26.03 -24.92 6.84
C GLU A 342 24.98 -23.82 7.13
N ARG A 343 25.19 -23.04 8.19
CA ARG A 343 24.26 -21.98 8.60
C ARG A 343 24.71 -20.64 8.05
N MET A 344 24.04 -20.14 7.02
CA MET A 344 24.20 -18.77 6.55
C MET A 344 23.20 -17.86 7.28
N SER A 345 23.39 -17.72 8.60
CA SER A 345 22.57 -16.87 9.48
C SER A 345 23.28 -15.54 9.73
N GLY A 346 22.71 -14.43 9.23
CA GLY A 346 23.22 -13.07 9.46
C GLY A 346 22.19 -12.16 10.14
N GLY A 347 22.65 -11.24 10.99
CA GLY A 347 21.80 -10.26 11.66
C GLY A 347 21.11 -9.28 10.70
N VAL A 348 21.77 -9.01 9.56
CA VAL A 348 21.23 -8.20 8.46
C VAL A 348 20.96 -9.09 7.25
N ALA A 349 21.97 -9.83 6.79
CA ALA A 349 21.88 -10.67 5.59
C ALA A 349 22.56 -12.04 5.75
N GLY A 350 21.89 -13.10 5.27
CA GLY A 350 22.45 -14.46 5.27
C GLY A 350 23.55 -14.64 4.23
N ASP A 351 23.30 -14.24 2.98
CA ASP A 351 24.30 -14.27 1.91
C ASP A 351 24.25 -12.98 1.08
N ILE A 352 25.41 -12.47 0.68
CA ILE A 352 25.53 -11.22 -0.09
C ILE A 352 26.32 -11.37 -1.39
N SER A 353 26.49 -12.61 -1.84
CA SER A 353 27.38 -12.94 -2.96
C SER A 353 27.03 -12.24 -4.27
N LEU A 354 28.04 -12.09 -5.13
CA LEU A 354 27.83 -11.73 -6.53
C LEU A 354 27.77 -13.01 -7.35
N GLN A 355 26.84 -13.05 -8.29
CA GLN A 355 26.67 -14.17 -9.22
C GLN A 355 26.91 -13.67 -10.65
N ASP A 356 27.76 -14.36 -11.42
CA ASP A 356 27.89 -14.11 -12.86
C ASP A 356 26.89 -14.93 -13.68
N SER A 357 26.86 -14.69 -14.99
CA SER A 357 25.98 -15.41 -15.92
C SER A 357 26.33 -16.89 -16.10
N GLN A 358 27.46 -17.36 -15.57
CA GLN A 358 27.93 -18.75 -15.63
C GLN A 358 27.72 -19.47 -14.29
N ASN A 359 26.97 -18.86 -13.36
CA ASN A 359 26.70 -19.39 -12.02
C ASN A 359 27.96 -19.52 -11.14
N ASN A 360 28.98 -18.69 -11.38
CA ASN A 360 30.10 -18.55 -10.46
C ASN A 360 29.78 -17.49 -9.39
N PHE A 361 30.21 -17.75 -8.16
CA PHE A 361 29.99 -16.87 -7.02
C PHE A 361 31.29 -16.16 -6.63
N PHE A 362 31.18 -14.86 -6.36
CA PHE A 362 32.29 -14.00 -5.93
C PHE A 362 31.93 -13.28 -4.64
N PRO A 363 32.93 -12.88 -3.84
CA PRO A 363 32.73 -11.97 -2.72
C PRO A 363 31.93 -10.74 -3.15
N GLY A 364 30.74 -10.60 -2.60
CA GLY A 364 29.93 -9.41 -2.72
C GLY A 364 30.17 -8.45 -1.57
N SER A 365 29.69 -7.23 -1.79
CA SER A 365 29.64 -6.19 -0.79
C SER A 365 28.25 -5.59 -0.84
N ILE A 366 27.60 -5.45 0.31
CA ILE A 366 26.47 -4.52 0.41
C ILE A 366 27.08 -3.12 0.50
N THR A 367 26.52 -2.16 -0.24
CA THR A 367 26.83 -0.74 0.00
C THR A 367 26.15 -0.35 1.31
N SER A 368 26.74 -0.75 2.44
CA SER A 368 26.15 -0.63 3.77
C SER A 368 26.56 0.69 4.44
N SER A 369 25.60 1.33 5.10
CA SER A 369 25.87 2.37 6.09
C SER A 369 24.81 2.28 7.18
N ALA A 370 25.25 2.31 8.45
CA ALA A 370 24.37 2.34 9.62
C ALA A 370 23.32 1.21 9.68
N ASN A 371 23.72 -0.05 9.54
CA ASN A 371 22.82 -1.18 9.84
C ASN A 371 23.08 -1.70 11.24
N TYR A 372 22.03 -1.89 12.02
CA TYR A 372 22.13 -2.36 13.41
C TYR A 372 21.41 -3.69 13.57
N TRP A 373 21.93 -4.62 14.36
CA TRP A 373 21.28 -5.92 14.53
C TRP A 373 21.42 -6.45 15.94
N GLY A 374 20.37 -7.09 16.45
CA GLY A 374 20.37 -7.75 17.74
C GLY A 374 19.77 -9.14 17.61
N ALA A 375 20.47 -10.14 18.14
CA ALA A 375 20.04 -11.52 18.10
C ALA A 375 19.93 -12.11 19.51
N SER A 376 18.88 -12.89 19.72
CA SER A 376 18.74 -13.80 20.87
C SER A 376 18.23 -15.16 20.41
N GLY A 377 18.09 -16.12 21.32
CA GLY A 377 17.62 -17.48 21.00
C GLY A 377 18.77 -18.44 20.65
N THR A 378 18.50 -19.46 19.83
CA THR A 378 19.44 -20.55 19.53
C THR A 378 19.75 -20.61 18.03
N GLY A 379 21.03 -20.79 17.69
CA GLY A 379 21.50 -20.86 16.30
C GLY A 379 21.39 -19.54 15.51
N GLY A 380 21.19 -18.43 16.23
CA GLY A 380 21.19 -17.08 15.64
C GLY A 380 22.56 -16.65 15.11
N PRO A 381 22.61 -15.52 14.41
CA PRO A 381 23.81 -14.97 13.79
C PRO A 381 24.86 -14.53 14.81
N THR A 382 26.15 -14.68 14.44
CA THR A 382 27.29 -14.09 15.17
C THR A 382 27.78 -12.79 14.55
N HIS A 383 27.41 -12.51 13.30
CA HIS A 383 27.79 -11.33 12.53
C HIS A 383 26.57 -10.78 11.76
N GLY A 384 26.64 -9.52 11.33
CA GLY A 384 25.63 -8.89 10.50
C GLY A 384 25.46 -9.58 9.14
N ILE A 385 26.57 -10.06 8.56
CA ILE A 385 26.61 -10.77 7.28
C ILE A 385 27.18 -12.17 7.50
N ALA A 386 26.43 -13.21 7.11
CA ALA A 386 26.86 -14.59 7.30
C ALA A 386 27.82 -15.08 6.22
N ASN A 387 27.54 -14.73 4.95
CA ASN A 387 28.34 -15.16 3.82
C ASN A 387 28.46 -14.06 2.78
N THR A 388 29.64 -13.97 2.17
CA THR A 388 29.94 -13.01 1.10
C THR A 388 30.15 -13.67 -0.25
N SER A 389 30.36 -14.98 -0.35
CA SER A 389 30.78 -15.64 -1.59
C SER A 389 30.03 -16.93 -1.89
N ASN A 390 28.88 -17.17 -1.23
CA ASN A 390 28.09 -18.39 -1.36
C ASN A 390 28.90 -19.69 -1.23
N ASN A 391 29.92 -19.69 -0.38
CA ASN A 391 30.67 -20.90 -0.05
C ASN A 391 30.08 -21.50 1.23
N PRO A 392 29.44 -22.68 1.17
CA PRO A 392 28.82 -23.31 2.34
C PRO A 392 29.82 -23.98 3.29
N THR A 393 31.07 -24.12 2.86
CA THR A 393 32.16 -24.73 3.64
C THR A 393 33.15 -23.72 4.21
N ALA A 394 33.04 -22.46 3.79
CA ALA A 394 33.87 -21.36 4.27
C ALA A 394 32.95 -20.22 4.68
N ASP A 395 32.67 -20.14 5.98
CA ASP A 395 31.95 -19.03 6.57
C ASP A 395 32.77 -17.74 6.42
N ASN A 396 32.45 -16.94 5.41
CA ASN A 396 33.07 -15.63 5.18
C ASN A 396 32.27 -14.55 5.91
N PHE A 397 32.18 -14.68 7.24
CA PHE A 397 31.48 -13.76 8.12
C PHE A 397 32.03 -12.33 8.01
N SER A 398 31.14 -11.34 8.04
CA SER A 398 31.52 -9.92 8.02
C SER A 398 30.53 -9.06 8.82
N ASP A 399 31.04 -8.02 9.45
CA ASP A 399 30.25 -6.94 10.05
C ASP A 399 30.38 -5.63 9.26
N ASP A 400 30.81 -5.69 8.00
CA ASP A 400 31.02 -4.48 7.19
C ASP A 400 29.72 -3.67 7.05
N GLY A 401 29.74 -2.47 7.63
CA GLY A 401 28.60 -1.55 7.75
C GLY A 401 27.41 -2.11 8.56
N CYS A 402 27.66 -3.11 9.40
CA CYS A 402 26.75 -3.68 10.38
C CYS A 402 27.30 -3.46 11.80
N THR A 403 26.43 -3.25 12.78
CA THR A 403 26.84 -3.09 14.18
C THR A 403 25.88 -3.85 15.07
N GLN A 404 26.42 -4.76 15.88
CA GLN A 404 25.62 -5.50 16.85
C GLN A 404 25.15 -4.59 17.99
N ILE A 405 23.90 -4.75 18.39
CA ILE A 405 23.24 -4.01 19.47
C ILE A 405 22.33 -4.94 20.28
N PHE A 406 22.15 -4.62 21.57
CA PHE A 406 21.26 -5.37 22.47
C PHE A 406 20.08 -4.54 22.98
N SER A 407 20.18 -3.21 22.85
CA SER A 407 19.16 -2.25 23.20
C SER A 407 19.47 -0.90 22.56
N PHE A 408 18.47 -0.03 22.49
CA PHE A 408 18.64 1.34 22.03
C PHE A 408 18.37 2.33 23.17
N SER A 409 19.36 3.15 23.50
CA SER A 409 19.23 4.26 24.46
C SER A 409 19.02 5.60 23.78
N SER A 410 19.42 5.73 22.51
CA SER A 410 19.26 6.91 21.68
C SER A 410 19.17 6.52 20.20
N LEU A 411 18.83 7.48 19.35
CA LEU A 411 18.84 7.26 17.90
C LEU A 411 20.28 6.90 17.44
N PRO A 412 20.48 5.78 16.73
CA PRO A 412 21.81 5.38 16.28
C PRO A 412 22.43 6.35 15.28
N ALA A 413 23.76 6.36 15.20
CA ALA A 413 24.47 7.17 14.21
C ALA A 413 24.08 6.77 12.78
N GLY A 414 23.94 7.76 11.90
CA GLY A 414 23.54 7.57 10.51
C GLY A 414 22.03 7.49 10.26
N PHE A 415 21.21 7.38 11.30
CA PHE A 415 19.75 7.51 11.16
C PHE A 415 19.38 8.99 11.08
N ASP A 416 18.61 9.38 10.07
CA ASP A 416 18.13 10.76 9.92
C ASP A 416 17.03 11.05 10.98
N PRO A 417 17.23 12.03 11.88
CA PRO A 417 16.21 12.43 12.84
C PRO A 417 14.93 13.00 12.22
N SER A 418 14.92 13.34 10.92
CA SER A 418 13.71 13.73 10.19
C SER A 418 12.81 12.53 9.86
N VAL A 419 13.42 11.36 9.65
CA VAL A 419 12.76 10.08 9.30
C VAL A 419 12.49 9.23 10.55
N TRP A 420 13.44 9.21 11.48
CA TRP A 420 13.43 8.34 12.64
C TRP A 420 13.22 9.09 13.95
N GLY A 421 12.54 8.44 14.90
CA GLY A 421 12.42 8.86 16.29
C GLY A 421 12.65 7.68 17.24
N MET A 422 12.80 7.96 18.54
CA MET A 422 12.78 6.90 19.54
C MET A 422 11.33 6.60 19.95
N GLY A 423 11.00 5.33 20.07
CA GLY A 423 9.69 4.86 20.50
C GLY A 423 9.77 3.46 21.08
N THR A 424 8.68 2.71 20.97
CA THR A 424 8.61 1.32 21.44
C THR A 424 8.09 0.38 20.37
N VAL A 425 8.64 -0.82 20.30
CA VAL A 425 8.20 -1.89 19.40
C VAL A 425 7.78 -3.10 20.22
N THR A 426 6.63 -3.67 19.91
CA THR A 426 6.15 -4.93 20.49
C THR A 426 6.58 -6.10 19.63
N VAL A 427 7.36 -7.01 20.21
CA VAL A 427 8.07 -8.08 19.51
C VAL A 427 7.57 -9.43 20.03
N PRO A 428 7.10 -10.35 19.16
CA PRO A 428 6.75 -11.71 19.59
C PRO A 428 7.98 -12.48 20.08
N THR A 429 7.79 -13.46 20.96
CA THR A 429 8.88 -14.29 21.50
C THR A 429 8.70 -15.77 21.16
N LEU A 430 9.80 -16.54 21.14
CA LEU A 430 9.78 -17.99 20.89
C LEU A 430 8.93 -18.75 21.91
N SER A 431 8.97 -18.33 23.18
CA SER A 431 8.21 -18.93 24.29
C SER A 431 6.69 -18.75 24.17
N GLY A 432 6.21 -17.99 23.18
CA GLY A 432 4.85 -17.48 23.13
C GLY A 432 4.71 -16.16 23.90
N GLY A 433 3.79 -15.31 23.43
CA GLY A 433 3.59 -13.95 23.92
C GLY A 433 4.39 -12.90 23.14
N SER A 434 4.59 -11.74 23.77
CA SER A 434 5.35 -10.62 23.21
C SER A 434 6.05 -9.82 24.32
N LYS A 435 7.09 -9.07 23.94
CA LYS A 435 7.80 -8.11 24.78
C LYS A 435 7.83 -6.74 24.12
N THR A 436 7.73 -5.67 24.89
CA THR A 436 7.89 -4.31 24.38
C THR A 436 9.31 -3.81 24.68
N VAL A 437 9.98 -3.26 23.66
CA VAL A 437 11.35 -2.75 23.77
C VAL A 437 11.44 -1.32 23.27
N ALA A 438 12.34 -0.52 23.84
CA ALA A 438 12.69 0.79 23.30
C ALA A 438 13.54 0.63 22.03
N ALA A 439 13.16 1.31 20.95
CA ALA A 439 13.83 1.20 19.65
C ALA A 439 13.58 2.43 18.75
N PRO A 440 14.40 2.63 17.72
CA PRO A 440 14.10 3.56 16.63
C PRO A 440 12.84 3.13 15.90
N VAL A 441 11.89 4.06 15.77
CA VAL A 441 10.65 3.90 15.00
C VAL A 441 10.58 4.95 13.91
N LEU A 442 9.93 4.62 12.81
CA LEU A 442 9.75 5.55 11.71
C LEU A 442 8.67 6.56 12.07
N LYS A 443 8.98 7.86 11.93
CA LYS A 443 8.07 8.96 12.27
C LYS A 443 6.80 8.98 11.43
N VAL A 444 6.86 8.41 10.22
CA VAL A 444 5.70 8.30 9.34
C VAL A 444 4.55 7.47 9.94
N PHE A 445 4.84 6.62 10.94
CA PHE A 445 3.83 5.84 11.68
C PHE A 445 3.51 6.41 13.07
N GLN A 446 4.05 7.58 13.41
CA GLN A 446 3.77 8.25 14.68
C GLN A 446 2.65 9.29 14.47
N PRO A 447 1.75 9.47 15.45
CA PRO A 447 0.61 10.39 15.36
C PRO A 447 1.00 11.88 15.34
#